data_AF-A0A3G9GHU7-F1
#
_entry.id   AF-A0A3G9GHU7-F1
#
_cell.length_a   1.000
_cell.length_b   1.000
_cell.length_c   1.000
_cell.angle_alpha   90.00
_cell.angle_beta   90.00
_cell.angle_gamma   90.00
#
_symmetry.space_group_name_H-M   'P 1'
#
loop_
_entity.id
_entity.type
_entity.pdbx_description
1 polymer ?
#
loop_
_entity_poly.entity_id
_entity_poly.type
_entity_poly.pdbx_seq_one_letter_code
_entity_poly.pdbx_strand_id
1 'polypeptide(L)'
;MQRFDLPTPTHPGLYPDTLPMWENMLHEEMAEFLHALQEFRQLDGCSADEQQRRMAELTAEGVDVLNVLTGLLLSQGMPLEAMTEAIHQANLRKQIDGKVVRRADGKILKPEGWQPADKLGVIRRSTLLRLHNSQPD
;
A
#
# COMPACT_ATOMS: atom_id res chain seq x y z
N MET A 1 11.53 -4.10 -6.81
CA MET A 1 11.84 -2.76 -7.34
C MET A 1 13.29 -2.44 -6.99
N GLN A 2 14.12 -2.10 -7.99
CA GLN A 2 15.44 -1.52 -7.73
C GLN A 2 15.25 -0.20 -6.96
N ARG A 3 16.17 0.11 -6.05
CA ARG A 3 16.02 1.20 -5.08
C ARG A 3 16.83 2.41 -5.54
N PHE A 4 16.33 3.60 -5.23
CA PHE A 4 17.15 4.82 -5.21
C PHE A 4 18.29 4.68 -4.19
N ASP A 5 19.36 5.46 -4.33
CA ASP A 5 20.53 5.49 -3.43
C ASP A 5 20.19 6.08 -2.04
N LEU A 6 19.24 5.48 -1.33
CA LEU A 6 18.77 5.89 -0.02
C LEU A 6 19.07 4.81 1.03
N PRO A 7 19.63 5.18 2.20
CA PRO A 7 19.83 4.24 3.28
C PRO A 7 18.48 3.66 3.70
N THR A 8 18.33 2.33 3.59
CA THR A 8 17.11 1.65 4.04
C THR A 8 17.32 1.18 5.47
N PRO A 9 16.52 1.65 6.43
CA PRO A 9 16.62 1.14 7.79
C PRO A 9 16.28 -0.34 7.86
N THR A 10 16.98 -1.04 8.74
CA THR A 10 16.81 -2.49 8.93
C THR A 10 15.75 -2.85 9.97
N HIS A 11 15.14 -1.84 10.60
CA HIS A 11 14.13 -1.97 11.64
C HIS A 11 13.06 -0.87 11.51
N PRO A 12 11.81 -1.13 11.93
CA PRO A 12 10.78 -0.11 11.96
C PRO A 12 11.14 1.00 12.95
N GLY A 13 11.02 2.25 12.53
CA GLY A 13 11.36 3.41 13.37
C GLY A 13 10.99 4.74 12.73
N LEU A 14 11.26 5.83 13.44
CA LEU A 14 11.15 7.18 12.90
C LEU A 14 12.50 7.59 12.31
N TYR A 15 12.53 7.82 10.99
CA TYR A 15 13.69 8.27 10.24
C TYR A 15 13.33 9.58 9.53
N PRO A 16 13.57 10.73 10.18
CA PRO A 16 12.99 12.00 9.77
C PRO A 16 13.62 12.59 8.51
N ASP A 17 14.88 12.25 8.20
CA ASP A 17 15.67 12.96 7.18
C ASP A 17 15.07 12.91 5.77
N THR A 18 14.43 11.79 5.41
CA THR A 18 13.81 11.61 4.09
C THR A 18 12.29 11.73 4.12
N LEU A 19 11.69 11.84 5.32
CA LEU A 19 10.24 11.80 5.49
C LEU A 19 9.51 12.97 4.79
N PRO A 20 9.98 14.24 4.88
CA PRO A 20 9.36 15.35 4.15
C PRO A 20 9.41 15.19 2.63
N MET A 21 10.50 14.63 2.11
CA MET A 21 10.63 14.36 0.68
C MET A 21 9.58 13.34 0.22
N TRP A 22 9.47 12.21 0.93
CA TRP A 22 8.47 11.19 0.61
C TRP A 22 7.03 11.68 0.77
N GLU A 23 6.77 12.54 1.75
CA GLU A 23 5.45 13.17 1.94
C GLU A 23 5.10 14.09 0.76
N ASN A 24 6.03 14.92 0.30
CA ASN A 24 5.82 15.78 -0.87
C ASN A 24 5.58 14.96 -2.13
N MET A 25 6.42 13.96 -2.42
CA MET A 25 6.22 13.07 -3.56
C MET A 25 4.85 12.39 -3.49
N LEU A 26 4.43 11.92 -2.31
CA LEU A 26 3.12 11.26 -2.18
C LEU A 26 1.96 12.21 -2.49
N HIS A 27 2.08 13.49 -2.13
CA HIS A 27 1.08 14.49 -2.50
C HIS A 27 1.06 14.76 -4.01
N GLU A 28 2.22 14.84 -4.64
CA GLU A 28 2.35 15.04 -6.09
C GLU A 28 1.73 13.88 -6.88
N GLU A 29 2.19 12.65 -6.64
CA GLU A 29 1.68 11.45 -7.34
C GLU A 29 0.19 11.23 -7.10
N MET A 30 -0.31 11.51 -5.88
CA MET A 30 -1.73 11.40 -5.60
C MET A 30 -2.55 12.43 -6.38
N ALA A 31 -2.03 13.65 -6.56
CA ALA A 31 -2.71 14.67 -7.35
C ALA A 31 -2.77 14.27 -8.84
N GLU A 32 -1.69 13.73 -9.39
CA GLU A 32 -1.61 13.25 -10.77
C GLU A 32 -2.53 12.05 -11.00
N PHE A 33 -2.52 11.06 -10.10
CA PHE A 33 -3.48 9.94 -10.15
C PHE A 33 -4.94 10.40 -10.08
N LEU A 34 -5.27 11.35 -9.20
CA LEU A 34 -6.63 11.89 -9.10
C LEU A 34 -7.03 12.64 -10.37
N HIS A 35 -6.10 13.32 -11.03
CA HIS A 35 -6.34 13.96 -12.32
C HIS A 35 -6.57 12.92 -13.44
N ALA A 36 -5.71 11.90 -13.56
CA ALA A 36 -5.89 10.80 -14.51
C ALA A 36 -7.23 10.06 -14.29
N LEU A 37 -7.65 9.88 -13.03
CA LEU A 37 -8.95 9.31 -12.70
C LEU A 37 -10.12 10.21 -13.15
N GLN A 38 -9.98 11.53 -13.09
CA GLN A 38 -10.99 12.46 -13.60
C GLN A 38 -11.11 12.36 -15.12
N GLU A 39 -10.00 12.29 -15.86
CA GLU A 39 -10.01 12.08 -17.31
C GLU A 39 -10.61 10.72 -17.67
N PHE A 40 -10.23 9.65 -16.95
CA PHE A 40 -10.75 8.30 -17.16
C PHE A 40 -12.26 8.19 -16.91
N ARG A 41 -12.85 9.03 -16.06
CA ARG A 41 -14.31 9.06 -15.87
C ARG A 41 -15.06 9.65 -17.05
N GLN A 42 -14.36 10.32 -17.98
CA GLN A 42 -14.94 11.02 -19.12
C GLN A 42 -14.63 10.27 -20.44
N LEU A 43 -14.74 8.95 -20.45
CA LEU A 43 -14.48 8.12 -21.64
C LEU A 43 -15.60 8.18 -22.70
N ASP A 44 -16.81 8.52 -22.28
CA ASP A 44 -17.97 8.55 -23.17
C ASP A 44 -17.73 9.54 -24.32
N GLY A 45 -17.81 9.03 -25.56
CA GLY A 45 -17.60 9.83 -26.78
C GLY A 45 -16.14 9.99 -27.22
N CYS A 46 -15.16 9.46 -26.47
CA CYS A 46 -13.76 9.43 -26.91
C CYS A 46 -13.53 8.39 -28.03
N SER A 47 -12.55 8.64 -28.89
CA SER A 47 -12.06 7.64 -29.85
C SER A 47 -11.42 6.45 -29.13
N ALA A 48 -11.28 5.31 -29.81
CA ALA A 48 -10.63 4.13 -29.24
C ALA A 48 -9.20 4.41 -28.75
N ASP A 49 -8.43 5.17 -29.52
CA ASP A 49 -7.05 5.54 -29.16
C ASP A 49 -7.00 6.41 -27.90
N GLU A 50 -7.91 7.38 -27.76
CA GLU A 50 -7.99 8.23 -26.58
C GLU A 50 -8.44 7.44 -25.34
N GLN A 51 -9.35 6.48 -25.50
CA GLN A 51 -9.72 5.57 -24.42
C GLN A 51 -8.52 4.75 -23.95
N GLN A 52 -7.72 4.22 -24.89
CA GLN A 52 -6.50 3.48 -24.58
C GLN A 52 -5.45 4.34 -23.88
N ARG A 53 -5.24 5.57 -24.34
CA ARG A 53 -4.35 6.54 -23.69
C ARG A 53 -4.75 6.76 -22.23
N ARG A 54 -6.02 7.08 -21.96
CA ARG A 54 -6.50 7.34 -20.59
C ARG A 54 -6.41 6.11 -19.68
N MET A 55 -6.62 4.90 -20.22
CA MET A 55 -6.38 3.66 -19.48
C MET A 55 -4.90 3.49 -19.11
N ALA A 56 -4.00 3.82 -20.04
CA ALA A 56 -2.56 3.78 -19.80
C ALA A 56 -2.14 4.80 -18.73
N GLU A 57 -2.56 6.06 -18.83
CA GLU A 57 -2.26 7.10 -17.85
C GLU A 57 -2.79 6.73 -16.46
N LEU A 58 -4.07 6.33 -16.33
CA LEU A 58 -4.62 5.92 -15.04
C LEU A 58 -3.81 4.79 -14.38
N THR A 59 -3.30 3.86 -15.20
CA THR A 59 -2.49 2.75 -14.72
C THR A 59 -1.10 3.21 -14.31
N ALA A 60 -0.45 4.05 -15.11
CA ALA A 60 0.89 4.59 -14.84
C ALA A 60 0.90 5.40 -13.53
N GLU A 61 0.03 6.40 -13.42
CA GLU A 61 -0.06 7.26 -12.23
C GLU A 61 -0.42 6.44 -10.97
N GLY A 62 -1.27 5.41 -11.13
CA GLY A 62 -1.59 4.49 -10.04
C GLY A 62 -0.38 3.68 -9.57
N VAL A 63 0.50 3.28 -10.49
CA VAL A 63 1.76 2.61 -10.17
C VAL A 63 2.75 3.56 -9.51
N ASP A 64 2.77 4.84 -9.89
CA ASP A 64 3.66 5.82 -9.27
C ASP A 64 3.25 6.16 -7.83
N VAL A 65 1.95 6.26 -7.55
CA VAL A 65 1.44 6.28 -6.16
C VAL A 65 1.89 5.05 -5.37
N LEU A 66 1.83 3.84 -5.96
CA LEU A 66 2.29 2.62 -5.30
C LEU A 66 3.81 2.65 -5.04
N ASN A 67 4.59 3.16 -5.98
CA ASN A 67 6.04 3.29 -5.86
C ASN A 67 6.40 4.22 -4.69
N VAL A 68 5.81 5.41 -4.64
CA VAL A 68 6.12 6.41 -3.63
C VAL A 68 5.61 6.01 -2.24
N LEU A 69 4.40 5.45 -2.14
CA LEU A 69 3.88 4.94 -0.87
C LEU A 69 4.72 3.78 -0.35
N THR A 70 5.16 2.87 -1.23
CA THR A 70 6.06 1.77 -0.87
C THR A 70 7.41 2.30 -0.43
N GLY A 71 7.97 3.25 -1.17
CA GLY A 71 9.23 3.93 -0.85
C GLY A 71 9.19 4.61 0.52
N LEU A 72 8.13 5.36 0.80
CA LEU A 72 7.86 5.97 2.10
C LEU A 72 7.89 4.93 3.23
N LEU A 73 7.11 3.85 3.13
CA LEU A 73 7.03 2.82 4.18
C LEU A 73 8.38 2.11 4.40
N LEU A 74 9.08 1.78 3.30
CA LEU A 74 10.40 1.15 3.36
C LEU A 74 11.47 2.09 3.92
N SER A 75 11.39 3.39 3.63
CA SER A 75 12.28 4.42 4.20
C SER A 75 12.20 4.48 5.73
N GLN A 76 11.08 4.03 6.30
CA GLN A 76 10.86 3.96 7.74
C GLN A 76 11.14 2.57 8.34
N GLY A 77 11.72 1.65 7.53
CA GLY A 77 12.03 0.28 7.92
C GLY A 77 10.79 -0.58 8.22
N MET A 78 9.61 -0.19 7.73
CA MET A 78 8.36 -0.90 8.02
C MET A 78 8.34 -2.29 7.36
N PRO A 79 7.79 -3.33 8.03
CA PRO A 79 7.77 -4.69 7.50
C PRO A 79 6.61 -4.87 6.53
N LEU A 80 6.71 -4.19 5.36
CA LEU A 80 5.61 -4.04 4.41
C LEU A 80 5.01 -5.39 3.99
N GLU A 81 5.83 -6.36 3.60
CA GLU A 81 5.36 -7.68 3.16
C GLU A 81 4.57 -8.40 4.26
N ALA A 82 5.11 -8.45 5.48
CA ALA A 82 4.44 -9.10 6.61
C ALA A 82 3.14 -8.38 7.00
N MET A 83 3.10 -7.05 6.89
CA MET A 83 1.90 -6.27 7.14
C MET A 83 0.84 -6.49 6.06
N THR A 84 1.25 -6.53 4.78
CA THR A 84 0.38 -6.83 3.64
C THR A 84 -0.26 -8.20 3.81
N GLU A 85 0.51 -9.23 4.14
CA GLU A 85 0.00 -10.58 4.39
C GLU A 85 -1.01 -10.59 5.54
N ALA A 86 -0.66 -9.98 6.68
CA ALA A 86 -1.55 -9.94 7.84
C ALA A 86 -2.90 -9.25 7.54
N ILE A 87 -2.88 -8.16 6.77
CA ILE A 87 -4.08 -7.43 6.34
C ILE A 87 -4.86 -8.25 5.31
N HIS A 88 -4.18 -8.89 4.35
CA HIS A 88 -4.82 -9.73 3.33
C HIS A 88 -5.58 -10.89 3.97
N GLN A 89 -4.94 -11.61 4.91
CA GLN A 89 -5.59 -12.67 5.67
C GLN A 89 -6.81 -12.17 6.46
N ALA A 90 -6.73 -10.99 7.07
CA ALA A 90 -7.88 -10.39 7.75
C ALA A 90 -9.02 -10.03 6.78
N ASN A 91 -8.71 -9.63 5.55
CA ASN A 91 -9.71 -9.39 4.52
C ASN A 91 -10.38 -10.69 4.04
N LEU A 92 -9.60 -11.76 3.83
CA LEU A 92 -10.15 -13.06 3.44
C LEU A 92 -11.07 -13.66 4.51
N ARG A 93 -10.76 -13.45 5.81
CA ARG A 93 -11.64 -13.83 6.92
C ARG A 93 -13.00 -13.12 6.94
N LYS A 94 -13.24 -12.12 6.09
CA LYS A 94 -14.57 -11.51 5.94
C LYS A 94 -15.53 -12.40 5.15
N GLN A 95 -15.04 -13.46 4.52
CA GLN A 95 -15.87 -14.42 3.80
C GLN A 95 -16.59 -15.36 4.77
N ILE A 96 -17.87 -15.61 4.50
CA ILE A 96 -18.67 -16.71 5.05
C ILE A 96 -19.04 -17.59 3.86
N ASP A 97 -18.71 -18.88 3.91
CA ASP A 97 -18.98 -19.85 2.84
C ASP A 97 -18.53 -19.38 1.43
N GLY A 98 -17.34 -18.76 1.39
CA GLY A 98 -16.74 -18.22 0.15
C GLY A 98 -17.37 -16.93 -0.37
N LYS A 99 -18.32 -16.32 0.36
CA LYS A 99 -19.01 -15.09 -0.03
C LYS A 99 -18.80 -13.97 0.99
N VAL A 100 -18.76 -12.73 0.51
CA VAL A 100 -18.73 -11.54 1.39
C VAL A 100 -20.11 -10.89 1.45
N VAL A 101 -20.48 -10.38 2.62
CA VAL A 101 -21.69 -9.54 2.76
C VAL A 101 -21.32 -8.10 2.44
N ARG A 102 -22.10 -7.45 1.58
CA ARG A 102 -21.89 -6.05 1.18
C ARG A 102 -23.06 -5.18 1.60
N ARG A 103 -22.77 -3.95 2.03
CA ARG A 103 -23.74 -2.87 2.21
C ARG A 103 -24.11 -2.26 0.84
N ALA A 104 -25.19 -1.49 0.80
CA ALA A 104 -25.68 -0.81 -0.41
C ALA A 104 -24.64 0.10 -1.10
N ASP A 105 -23.67 0.65 -0.36
CA ASP A 105 -22.57 1.45 -0.90
C ASP A 105 -21.37 0.60 -1.39
N GLY A 106 -21.53 -0.73 -1.44
CA GLY A 106 -20.49 -1.68 -1.84
C GLY A 106 -19.51 -2.05 -0.73
N LYS A 107 -19.60 -1.44 0.46
CA LYS A 107 -18.70 -1.72 1.58
C LYS A 107 -18.85 -3.18 2.05
N ILE A 108 -17.73 -3.91 2.07
CA ILE A 108 -17.67 -5.26 2.63
C ILE A 108 -17.81 -5.20 4.15
N LEU A 109 -18.78 -5.94 4.68
CA LEU A 109 -19.05 -6.05 6.11
C LEU A 109 -18.19 -7.13 6.77
N LYS A 110 -18.00 -6.99 8.08
CA LYS A 110 -17.30 -7.98 8.91
C LYS A 110 -18.33 -8.97 9.45
N PRO A 111 -18.08 -10.28 9.37
CA PRO A 111 -18.96 -11.28 9.96
C PRO A 111 -18.86 -11.29 11.49
N GLU A 112 -19.78 -11.98 12.14
CA GLU A 112 -19.73 -12.21 13.59
C GLU A 112 -18.43 -12.94 13.98
N GLY A 113 -17.83 -12.55 15.10
CA GLY A 113 -16.56 -13.13 15.58
C GLY A 113 -15.31 -12.75 14.77
N TRP A 114 -15.43 -11.93 13.71
CA TRP A 114 -14.28 -11.53 12.89
C TRP A 114 -13.18 -10.85 13.71
N GLN A 115 -11.94 -11.30 13.50
CA GLN A 115 -10.76 -10.75 14.15
C GLN A 115 -9.91 -9.89 13.21
N PRO A 116 -9.50 -8.68 13.64
CA PRO A 116 -8.62 -7.82 12.85
C PRO A 116 -7.23 -8.42 12.67
N ALA A 117 -6.46 -7.87 11.73
CA ALA A 117 -5.03 -8.16 11.62
C ALA A 117 -4.31 -7.73 12.91
N ASP A 118 -3.41 -8.58 13.43
CA ASP A 118 -2.51 -8.25 14.54
C ASP A 118 -1.34 -7.38 14.05
N LYS A 119 -1.65 -6.11 13.76
CA LYS A 119 -0.68 -5.12 13.26
C LYS A 119 0.47 -4.90 14.25
N LEU A 120 0.15 -4.86 15.55
CA LEU A 120 1.15 -4.63 16.59
C LEU A 120 2.12 -5.80 16.72
N GLY A 121 1.62 -7.04 16.67
CA GLY A 121 2.48 -8.22 16.68
C GLY A 121 3.37 -8.31 15.43
N VAL A 122 2.90 -7.85 14.26
CA VAL A 122 3.75 -7.75 13.06
C VAL A 122 4.95 -6.84 13.32
N ILE A 123 4.72 -5.63 13.87
CA ILE A 123 5.82 -4.72 14.22
C ILE A 123 6.74 -5.34 15.27
N ARG A 124 6.20 -5.87 16.37
CA ARG A 124 6.99 -6.50 17.45
C ARG A 124 7.87 -7.63 16.95
N ARG A 125 7.35 -8.52 16.10
CA ARG A 125 8.14 -9.63 15.51
C ARG A 125 9.27 -9.12 14.62
N SER A 126 9.01 -8.09 13.82
CA SER A 126 10.03 -7.46 12.98
C SER A 126 11.17 -6.83 13.80
N THR A 127 10.86 -6.27 14.97
CA THR A 127 11.86 -5.77 15.91
C THR A 127 12.64 -6.90 16.62
N LEU A 128 11.97 -7.98 17.02
CA LEU A 128 12.56 -9.07 17.83
C LEU A 128 13.44 -10.05 17.04
N LEU A 129 13.11 -10.33 15.76
CA LEU A 129 13.85 -11.29 14.90
C LEU A 129 15.35 -10.97 14.76
N ARG A 130 15.81 -9.78 15.13
CA ARG A 130 17.23 -9.41 15.11
C ARG A 130 17.96 -9.50 16.45
N LEU A 131 17.29 -9.47 17.61
CA LEU A 131 18.00 -9.68 18.88
C LEU A 131 18.66 -11.07 18.93
N HIS A 132 18.09 -12.06 18.23
CA HIS A 132 18.68 -13.39 18.09
C HIS A 132 19.77 -13.51 17.01
N ASN A 133 19.77 -12.64 15.99
CA ASN A 133 20.75 -12.69 14.88
C ASN A 133 21.94 -11.71 15.06
N SER A 134 22.03 -11.04 16.22
CA SER A 134 23.13 -10.12 16.55
C SER A 134 24.05 -10.63 17.66
N GLN A 135 23.93 -11.90 18.07
CA GLN A 135 24.97 -12.56 18.83
C GLN A 135 25.96 -13.20 17.85
N PRO A 136 27.25 -12.80 17.84
CA PRO A 136 28.27 -13.59 17.17
C PRO A 136 28.51 -14.88 17.98
N ASP A 137 28.70 -15.99 17.28
CA ASP A 137 29.34 -17.21 17.83
C ASP A 137 30.75 -16.89 18.38
#